data_AF-A0A378LA85-F1
#
_entry.id   AF-A0A378LA85-F1
#
_cell.length_a   1.000
_cell.length_b   1.000
_cell.length_c   1.000
_cell.angle_alpha   90.00
_cell.angle_beta   90.00
_cell.angle_gamma   90.00
#
_symmetry.space_group_name_H-M   'P 1'
#
loop_
_entity.id
_entity.type
_entity.pdbx_description
1 polymer ?
#
loop_
_entity_poly.entity_id
_entity_poly.type
_entity_poly.pdbx_seq_one_letter_code
_entity_poly.pdbx_strand_id
1 'polypeptide(L)'
;MKVGEFKEKIDEVRRNVDSLKAPVEAIDLVTQLSKLFEPLEDQIDVRPDMIPPVKELINQFWSRVIHTIPWDQSDQWHTAAFVMPWLALQRFLGKARLLEADFHYSILYESLAVPGNPLRITMLMPLFICASRMLSYAAVEELENYPFLKLKQKIVANKRQEIEKLKDIIFLLRSIFYLMYKHCTLEQIALMPSLIYFRYPTTDEERRSELAIFNWLTKHPIECTKFFNTYDDYINMHSIEEIDALGNVANLLPTGCTGRKNFLRATNESRWIYLFIHQVRNNPDFLEDKDAAIEETLRLLRQDFNEQKNKSLTAVWDFTLSVKMFERVLSAEEAKIVHSAIYAFCMEKYMEQFDLGDDHPQSSFLHSEWESWKCQAAEKRKLAAVYGKSVKLGFFETLAANQGRLKKLIDFLEESRTSDLENYKTYRLNIPLKN
;
A
#
# COMPACT_ATOMS: atom_id res chain seq x y z
N MET A 1 13.59 -32.06 -30.92
CA MET A 1 12.83 -32.78 -29.88
C MET A 1 11.76 -33.56 -30.58
N LYS A 2 11.70 -34.86 -30.32
CA LYS A 2 10.74 -35.78 -30.95
C LYS A 2 9.40 -35.74 -30.21
N VAL A 3 8.32 -36.03 -30.92
CA VAL A 3 6.97 -36.13 -30.33
C VAL A 3 6.94 -37.19 -29.23
N GLY A 4 7.63 -38.32 -29.40
CA GLY A 4 7.75 -39.35 -28.36
C GLY A 4 8.36 -38.83 -27.05
N GLU A 5 9.47 -38.10 -27.14
CA GLU A 5 10.12 -37.45 -25.98
C GLU A 5 9.17 -36.46 -25.28
N PHE A 6 8.32 -35.77 -26.06
CA PHE A 6 7.35 -34.83 -25.50
C PHE A 6 6.19 -35.54 -24.80
N LYS A 7 5.67 -36.62 -25.38
CA LYS A 7 4.63 -37.47 -24.76
C LYS A 7 5.09 -38.04 -23.43
N GLU A 8 6.33 -38.56 -23.37
CA GLU A 8 6.92 -39.05 -22.11
C GLU A 8 6.93 -37.97 -21.02
N LYS A 9 7.25 -36.72 -21.38
CA LYS A 9 7.22 -35.60 -20.43
C LYS A 9 5.80 -35.25 -19.99
N ILE A 10 4.82 -35.33 -20.89
CA ILE A 10 3.40 -35.15 -20.54
C ILE A 10 2.93 -36.24 -19.57
N ASP A 11 3.32 -37.49 -19.81
CA ASP A 11 2.97 -38.61 -18.93
C ASP A 11 3.65 -38.51 -17.55
N GLU A 12 4.85 -37.92 -17.47
CA GLU A 12 5.46 -37.55 -16.19
C GLU A 12 4.64 -36.49 -15.44
N VAL A 13 4.16 -35.45 -16.13
CA VAL A 13 3.27 -34.45 -15.51
C VAL A 13 2.00 -35.12 -15.01
N ARG A 14 1.37 -35.97 -15.82
CA ARG A 14 0.15 -36.72 -15.48
C ARG A 14 0.32 -37.55 -14.21
N ARG A 15 1.35 -38.41 -14.15
CA ARG A 15 1.60 -39.27 -12.98
C ARG A 15 1.78 -38.48 -11.69
N ASN A 16 2.45 -37.33 -11.77
CA ASN A 16 2.64 -36.48 -10.60
C ASN A 16 1.34 -35.77 -10.19
N VAL A 17 0.55 -35.27 -11.14
CA VAL A 17 -0.72 -34.58 -10.83
C VAL A 17 -1.77 -35.56 -10.26
N ASP A 18 -1.88 -36.77 -10.82
CA ASP A 18 -2.82 -37.82 -10.38
C ASP A 18 -2.49 -38.37 -8.97
N SER A 19 -1.20 -38.52 -8.65
CA SER A 19 -0.75 -39.06 -7.36
C SER A 19 -0.90 -38.08 -6.21
N LEU A 20 -0.96 -36.78 -6.48
CA LEU A 20 -0.93 -35.72 -5.46
C LEU A 20 -2.32 -35.19 -5.05
N LYS A 21 -3.41 -35.77 -5.56
CA LYS A 21 -4.78 -35.21 -5.41
C LYS A 21 -4.80 -33.72 -5.78
N ALA A 22 -4.13 -33.37 -6.88
CA ALA A 22 -4.12 -32.00 -7.38
C ALA A 22 -5.56 -31.52 -7.67
N PRO A 23 -5.78 -30.19 -7.76
CA PRO A 23 -7.08 -29.65 -8.19
C PRO A 23 -7.55 -30.33 -9.48
N VAL A 24 -8.84 -30.65 -9.58
CA VAL A 24 -9.45 -31.35 -10.73
C VAL A 24 -9.11 -30.63 -12.04
N GLU A 25 -9.04 -29.31 -11.95
CA GLU A 25 -8.72 -28.39 -13.02
C GLU A 25 -7.29 -28.56 -13.56
N ALA A 26 -6.34 -29.01 -12.74
CA ALA A 26 -4.97 -29.31 -13.19
C ALA A 26 -4.92 -30.66 -13.94
N ILE A 27 -5.70 -31.65 -13.49
CA ILE A 27 -5.84 -32.96 -14.16
C ILE A 27 -6.46 -32.77 -15.55
N ASP A 28 -7.46 -31.90 -15.67
CA ASP A 28 -8.11 -31.59 -16.95
C ASP A 28 -7.13 -30.98 -17.96
N LEU A 29 -6.28 -30.04 -17.53
CA LEU A 29 -5.29 -29.41 -18.40
C LEU A 29 -4.25 -30.41 -18.92
N VAL A 30 -3.78 -31.33 -18.08
CA VAL A 30 -2.86 -32.40 -18.52
C VAL A 30 -3.55 -33.35 -19.48
N THR A 31 -4.82 -33.67 -19.23
CA THR A 31 -5.61 -34.53 -20.12
C THR A 31 -5.77 -33.90 -21.51
N GLN A 32 -6.06 -32.60 -21.56
CA GLN A 32 -6.11 -31.85 -22.83
C GLN A 32 -4.75 -31.83 -23.53
N LEU A 33 -3.66 -31.67 -22.78
CA LEU A 33 -2.31 -31.67 -23.32
C LEU A 33 -1.95 -33.01 -23.99
N SER A 34 -2.32 -34.13 -23.37
CA SER A 34 -2.09 -35.46 -23.96
C SER A 34 -2.92 -35.69 -25.21
N LYS A 35 -4.19 -35.26 -25.22
CA LYS A 35 -5.08 -35.39 -26.40
C LYS A 35 -4.55 -34.64 -27.62
N LEU A 36 -3.86 -33.52 -27.44
CA LEU A 36 -3.25 -32.77 -28.54
C LEU A 36 -2.16 -33.57 -29.27
N PHE A 37 -1.45 -34.47 -28.57
CA PHE A 37 -0.31 -35.20 -29.13
C PHE A 37 -0.55 -36.69 -29.36
N GLU A 38 -1.64 -37.25 -28.84
CA GLU A 38 -2.07 -38.63 -29.08
C GLU A 38 -2.09 -39.05 -30.56
N PRO A 39 -2.64 -38.27 -31.52
CA PRO A 39 -2.72 -38.71 -32.92
C PRO A 39 -1.41 -38.60 -33.70
N LEU A 40 -0.33 -38.07 -33.10
CA LEU A 40 0.93 -37.80 -33.76
C LEU A 40 1.91 -38.96 -33.61
N GLU A 41 2.67 -39.28 -34.65
CA GLU A 41 3.70 -40.31 -34.59
C GLU A 41 4.93 -39.86 -33.80
N ASP A 42 5.52 -40.77 -33.02
CA ASP A 42 6.57 -40.45 -32.05
C ASP A 42 7.87 -39.94 -32.69
N GLN A 43 8.15 -40.36 -33.93
CA GLN A 43 9.39 -40.03 -34.65
C GLN A 43 9.37 -38.65 -35.33
N ILE A 44 8.20 -38.00 -35.36
CA ILE A 44 8.05 -36.67 -35.92
C ILE A 44 8.71 -35.64 -34.99
N ASP A 45 9.36 -34.64 -35.56
CA ASP A 45 9.89 -33.51 -34.79
C ASP A 45 8.76 -32.57 -34.37
N VAL A 46 8.78 -32.12 -33.12
CA VAL A 46 7.84 -31.10 -32.65
C VAL A 46 8.17 -29.79 -33.35
N ARG A 47 7.23 -29.30 -34.16
CA ARG A 47 7.38 -28.07 -34.95
C ARG A 47 6.80 -26.85 -34.21
N PRO A 48 7.28 -25.63 -34.47
CA PRO A 48 6.78 -24.42 -33.81
C PRO A 48 5.28 -24.17 -33.98
N ASP A 49 4.65 -24.60 -35.08
CA ASP A 49 3.20 -24.47 -35.34
C ASP A 49 2.34 -25.34 -34.41
N MET A 50 2.93 -26.33 -33.75
CA MET A 50 2.25 -27.25 -32.83
C MET A 50 2.22 -26.73 -31.39
N ILE A 51 2.98 -25.67 -31.11
CA ILE A 51 3.19 -25.09 -29.77
C ILE A 51 2.10 -24.12 -29.31
N PRO A 52 1.41 -23.32 -30.14
CA PRO A 52 0.41 -22.38 -29.66
C PRO A 52 -0.69 -23.00 -28.77
N PRO A 53 -1.25 -24.19 -29.07
CA PRO A 53 -2.20 -24.86 -28.16
C PRO A 53 -1.56 -25.28 -26.83
N VAL A 54 -0.28 -25.67 -26.83
CA VAL A 54 0.46 -26.00 -25.62
C VAL A 54 0.68 -24.75 -24.75
N LYS A 55 1.03 -23.62 -25.36
CA LYS A 55 1.18 -22.33 -24.67
C LYS A 55 -0.12 -21.93 -23.98
N GLU A 56 -1.26 -22.11 -24.63
CA GLU A 56 -2.56 -21.78 -24.06
C GLU A 56 -2.88 -22.62 -22.81
N LEU A 57 -2.61 -23.92 -22.84
CA LEU A 57 -2.79 -24.78 -21.65
C LEU A 57 -1.84 -24.40 -20.50
N ILE A 58 -0.61 -24.04 -20.83
CA ILE A 58 0.37 -23.53 -19.86
C ILE A 58 -0.10 -22.18 -19.28
N ASN A 59 -0.66 -21.29 -20.10
CA ASN A 59 -1.24 -20.02 -19.64
C ASN A 59 -2.36 -20.26 -18.64
N GLN A 60 -3.31 -21.13 -18.98
CA GLN A 60 -4.44 -21.46 -18.11
C GLN A 60 -3.97 -22.08 -16.79
N PHE A 61 -2.92 -22.91 -16.83
CA PHE A 61 -2.32 -23.44 -15.60
C PHE A 61 -1.79 -22.29 -14.72
N TRP A 62 -0.96 -21.40 -15.25
CA TRP A 62 -0.34 -20.34 -14.45
C TRP A 62 -1.32 -19.29 -13.93
N SER A 63 -2.32 -18.92 -14.72
CA SER A 63 -3.39 -18.02 -14.26
C SER A 63 -4.16 -18.62 -13.08
N ARG A 64 -4.26 -19.95 -12.99
CA ARG A 64 -4.92 -20.64 -11.87
C ARG A 64 -4.03 -20.79 -10.64
N VAL A 65 -2.74 -21.07 -10.86
CA VAL A 65 -1.74 -21.23 -9.79
C VAL A 65 -1.68 -19.98 -8.89
N ILE A 66 -1.91 -18.80 -9.44
CA ILE A 66 -1.91 -17.54 -8.68
C ILE A 66 -2.99 -17.49 -7.60
N HIS A 67 -4.13 -18.17 -7.83
CA HIS A 67 -5.21 -18.24 -6.85
C HIS A 67 -4.97 -19.29 -5.76
N THR A 68 -3.95 -20.14 -5.91
CA THR A 68 -3.61 -21.19 -4.96
C THR A 68 -2.29 -20.97 -4.24
N ILE A 69 -1.46 -20.02 -4.69
CA ILE A 69 -0.25 -19.60 -3.98
C ILE A 69 -0.64 -18.57 -2.91
N PRO A 70 -0.45 -18.88 -1.61
CA PRO A 70 -0.56 -17.88 -0.55
C PRO A 70 0.49 -16.77 -0.77
N TRP A 71 0.08 -15.51 -0.68
CA TRP A 71 0.96 -14.35 -0.93
C TRP A 71 2.16 -14.31 0.03
N ASP A 72 2.04 -14.90 1.21
CA ASP A 72 3.05 -15.09 2.26
C ASP A 72 4.02 -16.25 1.99
N GLN A 73 3.77 -17.08 0.97
CA GLN A 73 4.62 -18.21 0.55
C GLN A 73 5.15 -18.05 -0.88
N SER A 74 5.19 -16.80 -1.36
CA SER A 74 5.66 -16.43 -2.70
C SER A 74 7.12 -16.77 -2.99
N ASP A 75 7.91 -17.16 -1.99
CA ASP A 75 9.27 -17.68 -2.19
C ASP A 75 9.30 -19.20 -2.35
N GLN A 76 8.24 -19.93 -1.97
CA GLN A 76 8.21 -21.40 -1.94
C GLN A 76 7.31 -22.02 -3.00
N TRP A 77 6.51 -21.22 -3.73
CA TRP A 77 5.58 -21.73 -4.75
C TRP A 77 6.22 -22.67 -5.79
N HIS A 78 7.48 -22.42 -6.16
CA HIS A 78 8.20 -23.23 -7.14
C HIS A 78 8.54 -24.63 -6.63
N THR A 79 8.39 -24.87 -5.32
CA THR A 79 8.56 -26.17 -4.65
C THR A 79 7.24 -26.92 -4.46
N ALA A 80 6.10 -26.28 -4.77
CA ALA A 80 4.80 -26.92 -4.63
C ALA A 80 4.73 -28.16 -5.54
N ALA A 81 4.27 -29.28 -4.96
CA ALA A 81 4.37 -30.60 -5.60
C ALA A 81 3.61 -30.69 -6.94
N PHE A 82 2.51 -29.95 -7.10
CA PHE A 82 1.75 -29.88 -8.35
C PHE A 82 2.29 -28.82 -9.34
N VAL A 83 3.21 -27.94 -8.92
CA VAL A 83 3.84 -26.90 -9.76
C VAL A 83 5.13 -27.40 -10.40
N MET A 84 5.94 -28.17 -9.66
CA MET A 84 7.21 -28.69 -10.14
C MET A 84 7.15 -29.43 -11.49
N PRO A 85 6.16 -30.32 -11.75
CA PRO A 85 6.08 -31.02 -13.03
C PRO A 85 5.86 -30.05 -14.21
N TRP A 86 5.07 -28.99 -14.01
CA TRP A 86 4.83 -27.97 -15.03
C TRP A 86 6.06 -27.11 -15.28
N LEU A 87 6.81 -26.74 -14.23
CA LEU A 87 8.11 -26.08 -14.38
C LEU A 87 9.10 -26.96 -15.15
N ALA A 88 9.14 -28.27 -14.85
CA ALA A 88 10.00 -29.21 -15.56
C ALA A 88 9.61 -29.32 -17.05
N LEU A 89 8.32 -29.34 -17.36
CA LEU A 89 7.81 -29.31 -18.74
C LEU A 89 8.22 -28.02 -19.46
N GLN A 90 8.05 -26.84 -18.85
CA GLN A 90 8.46 -25.58 -19.44
C GLN A 90 9.97 -25.51 -19.69
N ARG A 91 10.79 -25.93 -18.72
CA ARG A 91 12.25 -26.00 -18.88
C ARG A 91 12.65 -26.94 -20.02
N PHE A 92 11.94 -28.05 -20.19
CA PHE A 92 12.14 -28.99 -21.29
C PHE A 92 11.85 -28.34 -22.65
N LEU A 93 10.70 -27.66 -22.77
CA LEU A 93 10.35 -26.87 -23.96
C LEU A 93 11.32 -25.72 -24.23
N GLY A 94 11.82 -25.07 -23.17
CA GLY A 94 12.82 -24.00 -23.24
C GLY A 94 14.15 -24.49 -23.80
N LYS A 95 14.65 -25.65 -23.34
CA LYS A 95 15.87 -26.29 -23.88
C LYS A 95 15.72 -26.62 -25.37
N ALA A 96 14.53 -26.99 -25.80
CA ALA A 96 14.21 -27.24 -27.20
C ALA A 96 14.00 -25.96 -28.04
N ARG A 97 14.09 -24.76 -27.45
CA ARG A 97 13.81 -23.46 -28.06
C ARG A 97 12.38 -23.32 -28.60
N LEU A 98 11.43 -24.06 -28.00
CA LEU A 98 10.00 -24.01 -28.35
C LEU A 98 9.22 -23.06 -27.44
N LEU A 99 9.76 -22.75 -26.27
CA LEU A 99 9.20 -21.83 -25.29
C LEU A 99 10.31 -20.95 -24.69
N GLU A 100 9.95 -19.78 -24.14
CA GLU A 100 10.87 -19.01 -23.32
C GLU A 100 11.10 -19.72 -21.97
N ALA A 101 12.32 -19.64 -21.43
CA ALA A 101 12.70 -20.35 -20.20
C ALA A 101 11.83 -19.95 -19.00
N ASP A 102 11.47 -18.67 -18.92
CA ASP A 102 10.71 -18.07 -17.82
C ASP A 102 9.30 -17.64 -18.26
N PHE A 103 8.70 -18.37 -19.22
CA PHE A 103 7.40 -18.04 -19.81
C PHE A 103 6.27 -17.78 -18.80
N HIS A 104 6.33 -18.39 -17.61
CA HIS A 104 5.35 -18.18 -16.55
C HIS A 104 5.44 -16.81 -15.86
N TYR A 105 6.59 -16.15 -15.88
CA TYR A 105 6.82 -14.90 -15.13
C TYR A 105 5.84 -13.80 -15.56
N SER A 106 5.72 -13.54 -16.86
CA SER A 106 4.79 -12.53 -17.39
C SER A 106 3.34 -12.78 -16.99
N ILE A 107 2.91 -14.05 -17.01
CA ILE A 107 1.52 -14.46 -16.68
C ILE A 107 1.26 -14.27 -15.19
N LEU A 108 2.21 -14.67 -14.35
CA LEU A 108 2.15 -14.50 -12.91
C LEU A 108 2.12 -13.02 -12.54
N TYR A 109 2.97 -12.20 -13.17
CA TYR A 109 3.00 -10.75 -12.98
C TYR A 109 1.67 -10.10 -13.35
N GLU A 110 1.12 -10.40 -14.53
CA GLU A 110 -0.13 -9.82 -15.01
C GLU A 110 -1.33 -10.17 -14.13
N SER A 111 -1.43 -11.42 -13.64
CA SER A 111 -2.59 -11.77 -12.82
C SER A 111 -2.47 -11.33 -11.35
N LEU A 112 -1.26 -11.07 -10.87
CA LEU A 112 -1.05 -10.41 -9.56
C LEU A 112 -1.30 -8.90 -9.62
N ALA A 113 -1.32 -8.30 -10.81
CA ALA A 113 -1.57 -6.88 -11.01
C ALA A 113 -3.06 -6.55 -10.75
N VAL A 114 -3.39 -6.09 -9.54
CA VAL A 114 -4.78 -5.76 -9.17
C VAL A 114 -5.28 -4.48 -9.88
N PRO A 115 -6.37 -4.53 -10.66
CA PRO A 115 -7.00 -3.35 -11.26
C PRO A 115 -7.89 -2.58 -10.25
N GLY A 116 -8.07 -1.28 -10.46
CA GLY A 116 -9.07 -0.47 -9.74
C GLY A 116 -8.52 0.58 -8.76
N ASN A 117 -7.22 0.61 -8.51
CA ASN A 117 -6.57 1.69 -7.73
C ASN A 117 -6.09 2.81 -8.67
N PRO A 118 -6.20 4.10 -8.29
CA PRO A 118 -5.56 5.20 -9.03
C PRO A 118 -4.04 4.99 -9.22
N LEU A 119 -3.35 4.37 -8.27
CA LEU A 119 -1.97 3.93 -8.45
C LEU A 119 -1.93 2.49 -8.96
N ARG A 120 -1.65 2.33 -10.25
CA ARG A 120 -1.50 1.01 -10.88
C ARG A 120 -0.10 0.46 -10.66
N ILE A 121 0.05 -0.86 -10.65
CA ILE A 121 1.38 -1.48 -10.57
C ILE A 121 2.29 -1.08 -11.73
N THR A 122 1.69 -0.85 -12.91
CA THR A 122 2.39 -0.36 -14.11
C THR A 122 2.91 1.07 -13.96
N MET A 123 2.48 1.81 -12.94
CA MET A 123 3.01 3.13 -12.58
C MET A 123 4.01 3.04 -11.42
N LEU A 124 3.77 2.14 -10.45
CA LEU A 124 4.63 2.00 -9.27
C LEU A 124 5.93 1.23 -9.55
N MET A 125 5.89 0.12 -10.29
CA MET A 125 7.07 -0.69 -10.58
C MET A 125 8.16 0.06 -11.36
N PRO A 126 7.85 0.88 -12.38
CA PRO A 126 8.85 1.71 -13.05
C PRO A 126 9.64 2.62 -12.10
N LEU A 127 9.04 3.09 -11.00
CA LEU A 127 9.76 3.89 -10.00
C LEU A 127 10.82 3.06 -9.28
N PHE A 128 10.50 1.83 -8.85
CA PHE A 128 11.48 0.92 -8.23
C PHE A 128 12.62 0.57 -9.18
N ILE A 129 12.30 0.23 -10.44
CA ILE A 129 13.27 -0.09 -11.48
C ILE A 129 14.19 1.11 -11.75
N CYS A 130 13.61 2.31 -11.84
CA CYS A 130 14.37 3.54 -12.06
C CYS A 130 15.30 3.83 -10.88
N ALA A 131 14.79 3.76 -9.65
CA ALA A 131 15.56 3.99 -8.44
C ALA A 131 16.73 2.99 -8.29
N SER A 132 16.48 1.70 -8.53
CA SER A 132 17.52 0.65 -8.45
C SER A 132 18.62 0.86 -9.49
N ARG A 133 18.24 1.18 -10.74
CA ARG A 133 19.18 1.50 -11.83
C ARG A 133 20.01 2.73 -11.54
N MET A 134 19.37 3.82 -11.10
CA MET A 134 20.08 5.07 -10.81
C MET A 134 21.04 4.90 -9.63
N LEU A 135 20.63 4.20 -8.58
CA LEU A 135 21.47 3.92 -7.41
C LEU A 135 22.56 2.86 -7.68
N SER A 136 22.45 2.15 -8.80
CA SER A 136 23.22 0.95 -9.16
C SER A 136 22.82 -0.26 -8.31
N TYR A 137 22.78 -1.43 -8.96
CA TYR A 137 22.38 -2.68 -8.33
C TYR A 137 23.29 -3.06 -7.15
N ALA A 138 22.70 -3.72 -6.17
CA ALA A 138 23.36 -4.16 -4.95
C ALA A 138 24.07 -5.50 -5.16
N ALA A 139 25.31 -5.61 -4.70
CA ALA A 139 25.94 -6.92 -4.51
C ALA A 139 25.29 -7.67 -3.34
N VAL A 140 25.50 -8.99 -3.22
CA VAL A 140 24.85 -9.83 -2.19
C VAL A 140 25.16 -9.30 -0.78
N GLU A 141 26.42 -8.94 -0.56
CA GLU A 141 26.97 -8.39 0.67
C GLU A 141 26.45 -6.98 1.01
N GLU A 142 25.91 -6.25 0.04
CA GLU A 142 25.34 -4.91 0.26
C GLU A 142 23.86 -4.95 0.68
N LEU A 143 23.15 -6.07 0.43
CA LEU A 143 21.68 -6.13 0.49
C LEU A 143 21.10 -5.78 1.87
N GLU A 144 21.78 -6.15 2.94
CA GLU A 144 21.30 -5.93 4.31
C GLU A 144 21.11 -4.43 4.63
N ASN A 145 21.97 -3.57 4.06
CA ASN A 145 21.97 -2.14 4.34
C ASN A 145 21.61 -1.29 3.10
N TYR A 146 21.21 -1.93 2.01
CA TYR A 146 20.78 -1.26 0.78
C TYR A 146 19.31 -0.82 0.89
N PRO A 147 18.92 0.37 0.40
CA PRO A 147 19.73 1.38 -0.30
C PRO A 147 20.46 2.37 0.62
N PHE A 148 20.15 2.36 1.93
CA PHE A 148 20.56 3.39 2.89
C PHE A 148 22.07 3.65 2.93
N LEU A 149 22.89 2.61 3.11
CA LEU A 149 24.34 2.77 3.23
C LEU A 149 24.95 3.34 1.96
N LYS A 150 24.49 2.89 0.79
CA LYS A 150 24.96 3.34 -0.53
C LYS A 150 24.63 4.81 -0.77
N LEU A 151 23.43 5.24 -0.38
CA LEU A 151 23.03 6.65 -0.41
C LEU A 151 23.92 7.50 0.51
N LYS A 152 24.12 7.06 1.75
CA LYS A 152 24.97 7.78 2.72
C LYS A 152 26.40 7.92 2.20
N GLN A 153 26.98 6.87 1.63
CA GLN A 153 28.30 6.92 1.01
C GLN A 153 28.37 7.91 -0.16
N LYS A 154 27.36 7.93 -1.04
CA LYS A 154 27.28 8.89 -2.16
C LYS A 154 27.15 10.34 -1.67
N ILE A 155 26.35 10.59 -0.64
CA ILE A 155 26.19 11.90 0.00
C ILE A 155 27.52 12.37 0.59
N VAL A 156 28.18 11.52 1.38
CA VAL A 156 29.47 11.85 2.04
C VAL A 156 30.57 12.08 1.01
N ALA A 157 30.62 11.29 -0.07
CA ALA A 157 31.59 11.48 -1.14
C ALA A 157 31.43 12.85 -1.86
N ASN A 158 30.22 13.44 -1.82
CA ASN A 158 29.90 14.78 -2.30
C ASN A 158 30.51 15.12 -3.68
N LYS A 159 30.45 14.16 -4.61
CA LYS A 159 30.97 14.34 -5.96
C LYS A 159 30.05 15.28 -6.73
N ARG A 160 30.53 16.47 -7.10
CA ARG A 160 29.74 17.51 -7.79
C ARG A 160 28.96 17.01 -9.00
N GLN A 161 29.54 16.09 -9.77
CA GLN A 161 28.93 15.51 -10.98
C GLN A 161 27.75 14.58 -10.69
N GLU A 162 27.66 14.01 -9.48
CA GLU A 162 26.62 13.07 -9.08
C GLU A 162 25.49 13.72 -8.26
N ILE A 163 25.62 15.01 -7.92
CA ILE A 163 24.66 15.69 -7.02
C ILE A 163 23.24 15.68 -7.60
N GLU A 164 23.06 16.08 -8.86
CA GLU A 164 21.73 16.11 -9.48
C GLU A 164 21.12 14.71 -9.55
N LYS A 165 21.89 13.70 -10.00
CA LYS A 165 21.48 12.30 -9.98
C LYS A 165 21.09 11.82 -8.57
N LEU A 166 21.78 12.28 -7.54
CA LEU A 166 21.48 11.92 -6.15
C LEU A 166 20.18 12.59 -5.66
N LYS A 167 19.90 13.83 -6.07
CA LYS A 167 18.62 14.50 -5.83
C LYS A 167 17.47 13.71 -6.46
N ASP A 168 17.65 13.29 -7.71
CA ASP A 168 16.67 12.48 -8.44
C ASP A 168 16.37 11.16 -7.72
N ILE A 169 17.42 10.45 -7.28
CA ILE A 169 17.27 9.19 -6.54
C ILE A 169 16.50 9.41 -5.23
N ILE A 170 16.86 10.43 -4.45
CA ILE A 170 16.20 10.72 -3.17
C ILE A 170 14.74 11.09 -3.41
N PHE A 171 14.44 11.88 -4.43
CA PHE A 171 13.07 12.25 -4.76
C PHE A 171 12.25 11.06 -5.27
N LEU A 172 12.84 10.17 -6.09
CA LEU A 172 12.22 8.89 -6.49
C LEU A 172 11.86 8.04 -5.28
N LEU A 173 12.82 7.79 -4.38
CA LEU A 173 12.61 6.95 -3.21
C LEU A 173 11.54 7.53 -2.27
N ARG A 174 11.56 8.85 -2.06
CA ARG A 174 10.55 9.52 -1.24
C ARG A 174 9.17 9.53 -1.91
N SER A 175 9.11 9.61 -3.23
CA SER A 175 7.86 9.50 -3.98
C SER A 175 7.28 8.09 -3.89
N ILE A 176 8.11 7.04 -4.05
CA ILE A 176 7.71 5.65 -3.84
C ILE A 176 7.14 5.48 -2.42
N PHE A 177 7.86 5.95 -1.41
CA PHE A 177 7.42 5.91 -0.01
C PHE A 177 6.05 6.57 0.17
N TYR A 178 5.89 7.81 -0.30
CA TYR A 178 4.61 8.50 -0.25
C TYR A 178 3.48 7.72 -0.93
N LEU A 179 3.71 7.25 -2.16
CA LEU A 179 2.72 6.57 -2.97
C LEU A 179 2.26 5.26 -2.33
N MET A 180 3.19 4.48 -1.77
CA MET A 180 2.88 3.23 -1.06
C MET A 180 1.96 3.47 0.13
N TYR A 181 2.35 4.37 1.03
CA TYR A 181 1.55 4.62 2.24
C TYR A 181 0.26 5.37 1.95
N LYS A 182 0.22 6.23 0.92
CA LYS A 182 -0.98 7.02 0.60
C LYS A 182 -1.97 6.26 -0.25
N HIS A 183 -1.52 5.47 -1.23
CA HIS A 183 -2.38 4.94 -2.28
C HIS A 183 -2.53 3.43 -2.29
N CYS A 184 -1.52 2.66 -1.89
CA CYS A 184 -1.62 1.20 -1.89
C CYS A 184 -2.53 0.68 -0.77
N THR A 185 -3.16 -0.47 -1.00
CA THR A 185 -3.79 -1.25 0.07
C THR A 185 -2.78 -2.16 0.76
N LEU A 186 -3.15 -2.72 1.91
CA LEU A 186 -2.32 -3.70 2.62
C LEU A 186 -2.00 -4.92 1.74
N GLU A 187 -2.99 -5.42 1.00
CA GLU A 187 -2.85 -6.54 0.08
C GLU A 187 -1.91 -6.17 -1.08
N GLN A 188 -2.05 -4.97 -1.64
CA GLN A 188 -1.16 -4.52 -2.71
C GLN A 188 0.29 -4.42 -2.24
N ILE A 189 0.54 -3.95 -1.01
CA ILE A 189 1.88 -3.93 -0.43
C ILE A 189 2.40 -5.35 -0.22
N ALA A 190 1.57 -6.26 0.28
CA ALA A 190 1.94 -7.66 0.50
C ALA A 190 2.28 -8.40 -0.82
N LEU A 191 1.67 -8.00 -1.93
CA LEU A 191 1.94 -8.58 -3.25
C LEU A 191 3.22 -8.04 -3.93
N MET A 192 3.77 -6.91 -3.48
CA MET A 192 4.93 -6.28 -4.12
C MET A 192 6.16 -7.18 -4.26
N PRO A 193 6.58 -7.97 -3.25
CA PRO A 193 7.69 -8.91 -3.40
C PRO A 193 7.50 -9.89 -4.56
N SER A 194 6.30 -10.47 -4.68
CA SER A 194 5.93 -11.36 -5.78
C SER A 194 5.97 -10.63 -7.12
N LEU A 195 5.44 -9.41 -7.19
CA LEU A 195 5.44 -8.60 -8.41
C LEU A 195 6.85 -8.22 -8.86
N ILE A 196 7.75 -7.95 -7.92
CA ILE A 196 9.18 -7.74 -8.21
C ILE A 196 9.79 -9.05 -8.73
N TYR A 197 9.52 -10.16 -8.06
CA TYR A 197 10.08 -11.47 -8.39
C TYR A 197 9.64 -11.96 -9.78
N PHE A 198 8.36 -11.84 -10.14
CA PHE A 198 7.80 -12.35 -11.40
C PHE A 198 7.92 -11.38 -12.58
N ARG A 199 8.52 -10.20 -12.40
CA ARG A 199 8.71 -9.24 -13.50
C ARG A 199 9.58 -9.86 -14.59
N TYR A 200 9.15 -9.80 -15.85
CA TYR A 200 9.95 -10.25 -16.99
C TYR A 200 10.11 -9.15 -18.06
N PRO A 201 11.27 -9.04 -18.72
CA PRO A 201 12.56 -9.65 -18.36
C PRO A 201 13.22 -8.93 -17.18
N THR A 202 13.83 -9.68 -16.27
CA THR A 202 14.59 -9.13 -15.14
C THR A 202 15.71 -10.06 -14.71
N THR A 203 16.84 -9.51 -14.30
CA THR A 203 17.96 -10.26 -13.72
C THR A 203 17.75 -10.55 -12.22
N ASP A 204 18.50 -11.49 -11.66
CA ASP A 204 18.50 -11.73 -10.20
C ASP A 204 19.02 -10.52 -9.42
N GLU A 205 19.96 -9.76 -9.99
CA GLU A 205 20.54 -8.56 -9.38
C GLU A 205 19.53 -7.40 -9.32
N GLU A 206 18.77 -7.19 -10.40
CA GLU A 206 17.66 -6.25 -10.46
C GLU A 206 16.61 -6.58 -9.39
N ARG A 207 16.14 -7.85 -9.34
CA ARG A 207 15.14 -8.31 -8.38
C ARG A 207 15.57 -8.08 -6.94
N ARG A 208 16.80 -8.48 -6.57
CA ARG A 208 17.31 -8.31 -5.21
C ARG A 208 17.44 -6.84 -4.81
N SER A 209 17.86 -5.98 -5.73
CA SER A 209 18.00 -4.53 -5.48
C SER A 209 16.64 -3.85 -5.31
N GLU A 210 15.68 -4.17 -6.18
CA GLU A 210 14.30 -3.66 -6.11
C GLU A 210 13.61 -4.11 -4.81
N LEU A 211 13.77 -5.38 -4.45
CA LEU A 211 13.23 -5.94 -3.21
C LEU A 211 13.88 -5.32 -1.96
N ALA A 212 15.19 -5.06 -1.98
CA ALA A 212 15.87 -4.37 -0.89
C ALA A 212 15.36 -2.94 -0.70
N ILE A 213 15.14 -2.18 -1.78
CA ILE A 213 14.49 -0.85 -1.71
C ILE A 213 13.10 -0.98 -1.10
N PHE A 214 12.27 -1.89 -1.59
CA PHE A 214 10.93 -2.12 -1.06
C PHE A 214 10.95 -2.46 0.45
N ASN A 215 11.83 -3.36 0.86
CA ASN A 215 11.98 -3.77 2.27
C ASN A 215 12.42 -2.60 3.16
N TRP A 216 13.38 -1.80 2.71
CA TRP A 216 13.82 -0.62 3.47
C TRP A 216 12.66 0.37 3.68
N LEU A 217 11.93 0.68 2.62
CA LEU A 217 10.81 1.63 2.66
C LEU A 217 9.63 1.16 3.52
N THR A 218 9.44 -0.16 3.68
CA THR A 218 8.28 -0.74 4.41
C THR A 218 8.58 -1.16 5.83
N LYS A 219 9.77 -1.71 6.10
CA LYS A 219 10.16 -2.23 7.42
C LYS A 219 10.74 -1.13 8.33
N HIS A 220 11.30 -0.08 7.74
CA HIS A 220 11.97 1.00 8.46
C HIS A 220 11.36 2.39 8.18
N PRO A 221 10.03 2.60 8.33
CA PRO A 221 9.39 3.87 7.96
C PRO A 221 9.94 5.08 8.71
N ILE A 222 10.34 4.92 9.98
CA ILE A 222 10.91 6.01 10.78
C ILE A 222 12.32 6.38 10.37
N GLU A 223 13.14 5.40 10.02
CA GLU A 223 14.48 5.67 9.51
C GLU A 223 14.39 6.34 8.13
N CYS A 224 13.44 5.90 7.30
CA CYS A 224 13.17 6.50 6.00
C CYS A 224 12.75 7.97 6.13
N THR A 225 11.76 8.28 6.97
CA THR A 225 11.27 9.66 7.13
C THR A 225 12.35 10.57 7.72
N LYS A 226 13.09 10.11 8.73
CA LYS A 226 14.25 10.85 9.29
C LYS A 226 15.31 11.12 8.22
N PHE A 227 15.63 10.11 7.42
CA PHE A 227 16.59 10.26 6.32
C PHE A 227 16.09 11.28 5.31
N PHE A 228 14.85 11.17 4.84
CA PHE A 228 14.28 12.11 3.87
C PHE A 228 14.20 13.54 4.41
N ASN A 229 13.81 13.71 5.68
CA ASN A 229 13.78 15.01 6.35
C ASN A 229 15.17 15.64 6.46
N THR A 230 16.19 14.84 6.80
CA THR A 230 17.60 15.29 6.87
C THR A 230 18.09 15.83 5.52
N TYR A 231 17.57 15.28 4.43
CA TYR A 231 17.96 15.63 3.06
C TYR A 231 16.81 16.29 2.28
N ASP A 232 15.95 17.07 2.93
CA ASP A 232 14.81 17.77 2.30
C ASP A 232 15.25 18.66 1.11
N ASP A 233 16.46 19.22 1.16
CA ASP A 233 17.04 20.04 0.09
C ASP A 233 17.39 19.27 -1.17
N TYR A 234 17.35 17.94 -1.12
CA TYR A 234 17.55 17.08 -2.28
C TYR A 234 16.25 16.85 -3.08
N ILE A 235 15.12 17.41 -2.64
CA ILE A 235 13.87 17.33 -3.41
C ILE A 235 13.89 18.34 -4.55
N ASN A 236 14.17 17.83 -5.76
CA ASN A 236 14.15 18.59 -7.01
C ASN A 236 12.83 18.35 -7.77
N MET A 237 11.96 19.36 -7.82
CA MET A 237 10.68 19.22 -8.54
C MET A 237 10.84 19.08 -10.06
N HIS A 238 11.98 19.50 -10.62
CA HIS A 238 12.24 19.38 -12.06
C HIS A 238 12.39 17.91 -12.50
N SER A 239 12.75 17.01 -11.58
CA SER A 239 12.83 15.57 -11.88
C SER A 239 11.49 14.97 -12.31
N ILE A 240 10.35 15.62 -12.04
CA ILE A 240 9.04 15.19 -12.57
C ILE A 240 9.00 15.28 -14.10
N GLU A 241 9.65 16.29 -14.68
CA GLU A 241 9.70 16.51 -16.12
C GLU A 241 10.82 15.69 -16.79
N GLU A 242 11.92 15.45 -16.07
CA GLU A 242 13.10 14.77 -16.60
C GLU A 242 13.05 13.24 -16.46
N ILE A 243 12.27 12.71 -15.51
CA ILE A 243 12.17 11.28 -15.23
C ILE A 243 10.77 10.80 -15.55
N ASP A 244 10.63 10.09 -16.67
CA ASP A 244 9.36 9.55 -17.17
C ASP A 244 8.55 8.81 -16.09
N ALA A 245 9.23 8.03 -15.24
CA ALA A 245 8.58 7.30 -14.16
C ALA A 245 7.91 8.22 -13.13
N LEU A 246 8.53 9.37 -12.80
CA LEU A 246 7.92 10.39 -11.93
C LEU A 246 6.82 11.16 -12.65
N GLY A 247 7.02 11.51 -13.92
CA GLY A 247 6.01 12.16 -14.75
C GLY A 247 4.70 11.38 -14.80
N ASN A 248 4.78 10.05 -14.91
CA ASN A 248 3.62 9.14 -14.94
C ASN A 248 2.80 9.08 -13.65
N VAL A 249 3.35 9.54 -12.52
CA VAL A 249 2.67 9.57 -11.21
C VAL A 249 2.47 10.99 -10.68
N ALA A 250 2.82 12.02 -11.46
CA ALA A 250 2.83 13.41 -11.02
C ALA A 250 1.46 13.87 -10.47
N ASN A 251 0.37 13.41 -11.07
CA ASN A 251 -1.01 13.69 -10.66
C ASN A 251 -1.40 13.07 -9.29
N LEU A 252 -0.65 12.06 -8.83
CA LEU A 252 -0.87 11.40 -7.55
C LEU A 252 -0.01 12.00 -6.44
N LEU A 253 1.02 12.77 -6.81
CA LEU A 253 1.89 13.49 -5.87
C LEU A 253 1.22 14.81 -5.45
N PRO A 254 1.45 15.26 -4.20
CA PRO A 254 0.93 16.52 -3.68
C PRO A 254 1.74 17.73 -4.20
N THR A 255 1.93 17.85 -5.52
CA THR A 255 2.88 18.77 -6.18
C THR A 255 2.22 19.96 -6.88
N GLY A 256 1.00 20.34 -6.47
CA GLY A 256 0.24 21.50 -7.03
C GLY A 256 0.93 22.87 -6.88
N CYS A 257 0.17 23.98 -6.85
CA CYS A 257 0.73 25.36 -6.90
C CYS A 257 1.84 25.69 -5.86
N THR A 258 1.95 24.94 -4.76
CA THR A 258 3.00 25.05 -3.73
C THR A 258 3.96 23.85 -3.69
N GLY A 259 4.13 23.17 -4.83
CA GLY A 259 4.48 21.75 -4.98
C GLY A 259 5.50 21.15 -4.02
N ARG A 260 6.66 21.78 -3.83
CA ARG A 260 7.68 21.28 -2.88
C ARG A 260 7.20 21.27 -1.44
N LYS A 261 6.60 22.36 -0.95
CA LYS A 261 6.17 22.48 0.46
C LYS A 261 5.11 21.44 0.81
N ASN A 262 4.16 21.21 -0.10
CA ASN A 262 3.11 20.22 0.11
C ASN A 262 3.67 18.79 0.14
N PHE A 263 4.61 18.47 -0.75
CA PHE A 263 5.30 17.19 -0.77
C PHE A 263 6.11 16.92 0.49
N LEU A 264 6.93 17.89 0.92
CA LEU A 264 7.69 17.78 2.17
C LEU A 264 6.78 17.58 3.37
N ARG A 265 5.68 18.34 3.46
CA ARG A 265 4.68 18.17 4.53
C ARG A 265 4.02 16.79 4.50
N ALA A 266 3.68 16.29 3.32
CA ALA A 266 3.00 15.01 3.18
C ALA A 266 3.87 13.80 3.56
N THR A 267 5.19 13.98 3.58
CA THR A 267 6.19 12.95 3.84
C THR A 267 7.07 13.28 5.05
N ASN A 268 6.59 14.17 5.92
CA ASN A 268 7.31 14.57 7.12
C ASN A 268 7.36 13.42 8.14
N GLU A 269 8.45 13.32 8.89
CA GLU A 269 8.60 12.37 10.00
C GLU A 269 7.54 12.50 11.11
N SER A 270 6.94 13.68 11.28
CA SER A 270 5.90 13.95 12.26
C SER A 270 4.53 13.36 11.91
N ARG A 271 4.37 12.87 10.67
CA ARG A 271 3.09 12.34 10.20
C ARG A 271 2.73 11.11 11.00
N TRP A 272 1.52 11.12 11.58
CA TRP A 272 1.08 10.10 12.54
C TRP A 272 1.20 8.67 11.97
N ILE A 273 0.90 8.50 10.68
CA ILE A 273 0.79 7.18 10.03
C ILE A 273 2.11 6.40 10.06
N TYR A 274 3.25 7.08 9.90
CA TYR A 274 4.55 6.41 9.85
C TYR A 274 4.98 5.93 11.24
N LEU A 275 4.72 6.72 12.28
CA LEU A 275 4.94 6.38 13.69
C LEU A 275 4.01 5.26 14.14
N PHE A 276 2.73 5.37 13.81
CA PHE A 276 1.73 4.37 14.12
C PHE A 276 2.07 3.00 13.49
N ILE A 277 2.36 2.96 12.19
CA ILE A 277 2.71 1.70 11.51
C ILE A 277 3.99 1.10 12.09
N HIS A 278 5.00 1.92 12.41
CA HIS A 278 6.21 1.44 13.05
C HIS A 278 5.93 0.79 14.41
N GLN A 279 5.14 1.46 15.26
CA GLN A 279 4.77 0.95 16.58
C GLN A 279 3.99 -0.36 16.46
N VAL A 280 2.91 -0.38 15.67
CA VAL A 280 2.05 -1.57 15.58
C VAL A 280 2.76 -2.77 14.98
N ARG A 281 3.57 -2.57 13.92
CA ARG A 281 4.13 -3.70 13.15
C ARG A 281 5.46 -4.21 13.68
N ASN A 282 6.18 -3.39 14.45
CA ASN A 282 7.47 -3.78 15.04
C ASN A 282 7.40 -3.99 16.56
N ASN A 283 6.24 -3.77 17.20
CA ASN A 283 6.01 -4.06 18.62
C ASN A 283 4.76 -4.94 18.79
N PRO A 284 4.92 -6.27 18.94
CA PRO A 284 3.81 -7.22 19.08
C PRO A 284 2.86 -6.86 20.23
N ASP A 285 3.39 -6.31 21.33
CA ASP A 285 2.65 -6.02 22.56
C ASP A 285 1.77 -4.76 22.42
N PHE A 286 2.01 -3.95 21.38
CA PHE A 286 1.31 -2.66 21.22
C PHE A 286 -0.20 -2.85 21.08
N LEU A 287 -0.65 -3.92 20.42
CA LEU A 287 -2.08 -4.20 20.23
C LEU A 287 -2.73 -4.96 21.39
N GLU A 288 -1.96 -5.46 22.35
CA GLU A 288 -2.48 -6.21 23.49
C GLU A 288 -3.23 -5.29 24.47
N ASP A 289 -2.67 -4.11 24.75
CA ASP A 289 -3.33 -3.05 25.51
C ASP A 289 -4.00 -2.05 24.55
N LYS A 290 -5.26 -2.33 24.23
CA LYS A 290 -6.05 -1.51 23.30
C LYS A 290 -6.23 -0.07 23.79
N ASP A 291 -6.40 0.13 25.09
CA ASP A 291 -6.63 1.45 25.67
C ASP A 291 -5.34 2.30 25.50
N ALA A 292 -4.18 1.73 25.84
CA ALA A 292 -2.89 2.38 25.63
C ALA A 292 -2.60 2.66 24.15
N ALA A 293 -2.93 1.73 23.25
CA ALA A 293 -2.76 1.93 21.80
C ALA A 293 -3.63 3.06 21.27
N ILE A 294 -4.88 3.18 21.73
CA ILE A 294 -5.77 4.28 21.34
C ILE A 294 -5.24 5.61 21.88
N GLU A 295 -4.79 5.67 23.14
CA GLU A 295 -4.23 6.89 23.73
C GLU A 295 -2.96 7.36 23.00
N GLU A 296 -2.05 6.43 22.68
CA GLU A 296 -0.84 6.76 21.92
C GLU A 296 -1.18 7.21 20.49
N THR A 297 -2.11 6.53 19.82
CA THR A 297 -2.58 6.93 18.48
C THR A 297 -3.21 8.33 18.52
N LEU A 298 -4.02 8.62 19.55
CA LEU A 298 -4.59 9.95 19.78
C LEU A 298 -3.50 11.00 19.99
N ARG A 299 -2.43 10.68 20.76
CA ARG A 299 -1.27 11.56 20.94
C ARG A 299 -0.59 11.87 19.60
N LEU A 300 -0.38 10.87 18.75
CA LEU A 300 0.20 11.03 17.41
C LEU A 300 -0.68 11.90 16.50
N LEU A 301 -2.00 11.68 16.49
CA LEU A 301 -2.95 12.48 15.72
C LEU A 301 -2.94 13.96 16.14
N ARG A 302 -2.88 14.22 17.46
CA ARG A 302 -2.75 15.59 17.99
C ARG A 302 -1.45 16.24 17.54
N GLN A 303 -0.33 15.51 17.59
CA GLN A 303 0.98 16.02 17.16
C GLN A 303 0.94 16.43 15.68
N ASP A 304 0.45 15.55 14.79
CA ASP A 304 0.35 15.83 13.35
C ASP A 304 -0.59 17.02 13.08
N PHE A 305 -1.79 17.04 13.69
CA PHE A 305 -2.70 18.17 13.55
C PHE A 305 -2.09 19.48 14.05
N ASN A 306 -1.30 19.44 15.13
CA ASN A 306 -0.68 20.61 15.74
C ASN A 306 0.34 21.31 14.81
N GLU A 307 0.88 20.63 13.82
CA GLU A 307 1.75 21.24 12.80
C GLU A 307 1.01 22.05 11.73
N GLN A 308 -0.30 21.87 11.61
CA GLN A 308 -1.10 22.64 10.66
C GLN A 308 -1.26 24.09 11.12
N LYS A 309 -1.12 25.07 10.23
CA LYS A 309 -1.37 26.48 10.59
C LYS A 309 -2.84 26.76 10.89
N ASN A 310 -3.75 26.08 10.20
CA ASN A 310 -5.19 26.25 10.37
C ASN A 310 -5.70 25.32 11.47
N LYS A 311 -6.33 25.89 12.51
CA LYS A 311 -6.95 25.16 13.63
C LYS A 311 -8.48 25.25 13.64
N SER A 312 -9.09 25.77 12.57
CA SER A 312 -10.55 25.87 12.47
C SER A 312 -11.23 24.50 12.50
N LEU A 313 -12.53 24.48 12.80
CA LEU A 313 -13.31 23.26 12.71
C LEU A 313 -13.22 22.62 11.32
N THR A 314 -13.29 23.39 10.24
CA THR A 314 -13.13 22.84 8.88
C THR A 314 -11.79 22.13 8.70
N ALA A 315 -10.71 22.62 9.30
CA ALA A 315 -9.41 21.93 9.28
C ALA A 315 -9.42 20.61 10.04
N VAL A 316 -10.18 20.49 11.13
CA VAL A 316 -10.40 19.22 11.85
C VAL A 316 -11.06 18.21 10.93
N TRP A 317 -12.09 18.63 10.19
CA TRP A 317 -12.79 17.76 9.23
C TRP A 317 -11.89 17.32 8.08
N ASP A 318 -11.19 18.25 7.45
CA ASP A 318 -10.24 17.96 6.36
C ASP A 318 -9.12 17.03 6.85
N PHE A 319 -8.64 17.23 8.08
CA PHE A 319 -7.67 16.33 8.70
C PHE A 319 -8.26 14.94 8.92
N THR A 320 -9.44 14.81 9.53
CA THR A 320 -10.10 13.53 9.76
C THR A 320 -10.34 12.76 8.47
N LEU A 321 -10.83 13.42 7.41
CA LEU A 321 -10.93 12.84 6.08
C LEU A 321 -9.57 12.32 5.58
N SER A 322 -8.51 13.12 5.75
CA SER A 322 -7.17 12.73 5.34
C SER A 322 -6.65 11.49 6.08
N VAL A 323 -7.03 11.32 7.36
CA VAL A 323 -6.69 10.17 8.21
C VAL A 323 -7.49 8.93 7.77
N LYS A 324 -8.82 9.05 7.57
CA LYS A 324 -9.68 7.97 7.04
C LYS A 324 -9.17 7.42 5.71
N MET A 325 -8.60 8.28 4.85
CA MET A 325 -8.00 7.86 3.57
C MET A 325 -6.79 6.92 3.71
N PHE A 326 -6.18 6.81 4.91
CA PHE A 326 -5.11 5.85 5.21
C PHE A 326 -5.62 4.48 5.68
N GLU A 327 -6.92 4.30 5.98
CA GLU A 327 -7.48 2.99 6.37
C GLU A 327 -7.16 1.87 5.37
N ARG A 328 -6.92 2.21 4.09
CA ARG A 328 -6.58 1.24 3.04
C ARG A 328 -5.27 0.50 3.31
N VAL A 329 -4.32 1.14 3.99
CA VAL A 329 -3.02 0.56 4.31
C VAL A 329 -3.01 -0.07 5.70
N LEU A 330 -4.16 -0.08 6.37
CA LEU A 330 -4.33 -0.61 7.72
C LEU A 330 -5.04 -1.96 7.70
N SER A 331 -4.67 -2.86 8.60
CA SER A 331 -5.46 -4.05 8.89
C SER A 331 -6.79 -3.66 9.56
N ALA A 332 -7.74 -4.60 9.63
CA ALA A 332 -9.04 -4.33 10.27
C ALA A 332 -8.90 -3.96 11.76
N GLU A 333 -7.91 -4.51 12.46
CA GLU A 333 -7.68 -4.18 13.88
C GLU A 333 -6.95 -2.85 14.04
N GLU A 334 -5.95 -2.57 13.19
CA GLU A 334 -5.28 -1.26 13.09
C GLU A 334 -6.30 -0.14 12.82
N ALA A 335 -7.21 -0.36 11.87
CA ALA A 335 -8.23 0.60 11.49
C ALA A 335 -9.22 0.90 12.62
N LYS A 336 -9.58 -0.09 13.46
CA LYS A 336 -10.44 0.15 14.64
C LYS A 336 -9.79 1.08 15.66
N ILE A 337 -8.51 0.87 15.96
CA ILE A 337 -7.76 1.73 16.89
C ILE A 337 -7.69 3.15 16.36
N VAL A 338 -7.33 3.30 15.08
CA VAL A 338 -7.29 4.61 14.42
C VAL A 338 -8.66 5.27 14.41
N HIS A 339 -9.72 4.52 14.12
CA HIS A 339 -11.10 5.03 14.15
C HIS A 339 -11.48 5.55 15.55
N SER A 340 -11.24 4.77 16.61
CA SER A 340 -11.49 5.18 17.99
C SER A 340 -10.70 6.44 18.36
N ALA A 341 -9.41 6.50 17.99
CA ALA A 341 -8.55 7.64 18.25
C ALA A 341 -9.01 8.90 17.49
N ILE A 342 -9.41 8.79 16.22
CA ILE A 342 -10.02 9.88 15.44
C ILE A 342 -11.30 10.37 16.10
N TYR A 343 -12.14 9.43 16.56
CA TYR A 343 -13.41 9.77 17.21
C TYR A 343 -13.14 10.60 18.46
N ALA A 344 -12.24 10.14 19.32
CA ALA A 344 -11.80 10.87 20.51
C ALA A 344 -11.21 12.25 20.16
N PHE A 345 -10.31 12.32 19.17
CA PHE A 345 -9.70 13.56 18.69
C PHE A 345 -10.75 14.58 18.23
N CYS A 346 -11.75 14.14 17.46
CA CYS A 346 -12.81 15.00 16.96
C CYS A 346 -13.68 15.56 18.10
N MET A 347 -14.00 14.73 19.10
CA MET A 347 -14.74 15.18 20.28
C MET A 347 -13.94 16.19 21.11
N GLU A 348 -12.62 16.00 21.27
CA GLU A 348 -11.75 16.99 21.94
C GLU A 348 -11.75 18.33 21.21
N LYS A 349 -11.52 18.32 19.91
CA LYS A 349 -11.51 19.54 19.09
C LYS A 349 -12.87 20.20 18.98
N TYR A 350 -13.96 19.46 19.19
CA TYR A 350 -15.29 20.03 19.32
C TYR A 350 -15.45 20.76 20.66
N MET A 351 -15.03 20.14 21.77
CA MET A 351 -15.10 20.75 23.11
C MET A 351 -14.24 22.02 23.23
N GLU A 352 -13.01 22.01 22.70
CA GLU A 352 -12.10 23.17 22.71
C GLU A 352 -12.70 24.44 22.06
N GLN A 353 -13.75 24.33 21.24
CA GLN A 353 -14.43 25.48 20.64
C GLN A 353 -15.26 26.29 21.63
N PHE A 354 -15.65 25.67 22.74
CA PHE A 354 -16.42 26.30 23.80
C PHE A 354 -15.50 26.86 24.90
N ASP A 355 -14.28 26.33 25.03
CA ASP A 355 -13.27 26.81 26.00
C ASP A 355 -12.54 28.09 25.54
N LEU A 356 -12.48 28.38 24.23
CA LEU A 356 -11.85 29.59 23.67
C LEU A 356 -12.74 30.85 23.74
N GLY A 357 -13.87 30.77 24.46
CA GLY A 357 -14.95 31.77 24.48
C GLY A 357 -14.86 32.86 25.55
N ASP A 358 -13.77 32.99 26.31
CA ASP A 358 -13.66 33.98 27.39
C ASP A 358 -13.54 35.45 26.90
N ASP A 359 -13.43 35.69 25.58
CA ASP A 359 -13.35 37.04 24.98
C ASP A 359 -14.63 37.50 24.25
N HIS A 360 -15.76 36.81 24.43
CA HIS A 360 -17.06 37.27 23.89
C HIS A 360 -18.03 37.76 24.97
N PRO A 361 -18.39 39.06 24.99
CA PRO A 361 -19.34 39.58 25.96
C PRO A 361 -20.76 39.11 25.60
N GLN A 362 -21.39 38.46 26.58
CA GLN A 362 -22.83 38.26 26.73
C GLN A 362 -23.54 37.43 25.65
N SER A 363 -23.73 36.14 25.92
CA SER A 363 -24.92 35.41 25.45
C SER A 363 -25.64 34.73 26.62
N SER A 364 -26.96 34.86 26.63
CA SER A 364 -27.95 34.47 27.64
C SER A 364 -27.69 33.13 28.35
N PHE A 365 -28.06 33.03 29.63
CA PHE A 365 -27.94 31.85 30.51
C PHE A 365 -28.41 30.50 29.93
N LEU A 366 -29.33 30.48 28.96
CA LEU A 366 -29.80 29.25 28.29
C LEU A 366 -28.83 28.72 27.21
N HIS A 367 -28.02 29.60 26.60
CA HIS A 367 -27.02 29.18 25.61
C HIS A 367 -25.86 28.43 26.27
N SER A 368 -25.41 28.88 27.45
CA SER A 368 -24.33 28.24 28.21
C SER A 368 -24.69 26.85 28.74
N GLU A 369 -25.94 26.62 29.14
CA GLU A 369 -26.39 25.30 29.60
C GLU A 369 -26.47 24.29 28.44
N TRP A 370 -26.98 24.71 27.28
CA TRP A 370 -27.07 23.84 26.10
C TRP A 370 -25.68 23.49 25.53
N GLU A 371 -24.74 24.42 25.59
CA GLU A 371 -23.34 24.19 25.23
C GLU A 371 -22.65 23.23 26.22
N SER A 372 -22.92 23.37 27.51
CA SER A 372 -22.47 22.43 28.54
C SER A 372 -22.98 21.00 28.29
N TRP A 373 -24.27 20.82 27.96
CA TRP A 373 -24.81 19.50 27.62
C TRP A 373 -24.19 18.88 26.37
N LYS A 374 -23.81 19.71 25.37
CA LYS A 374 -23.08 19.26 24.19
C LYS A 374 -21.65 18.83 24.52
N CYS A 375 -20.96 19.57 25.39
CA CYS A 375 -19.61 19.21 25.84
C CYS A 375 -19.64 17.91 26.66
N GLN A 376 -20.60 17.75 27.58
CA GLN A 376 -20.77 16.51 28.34
C GLN A 376 -21.11 15.31 27.44
N ALA A 377 -21.96 15.50 26.43
CA ALA A 377 -22.25 14.46 25.46
C ALA A 377 -21.00 14.06 24.63
N ALA A 378 -20.20 15.05 24.20
CA ALA A 378 -18.95 14.82 23.48
C ALA A 378 -17.91 14.12 24.37
N GLU A 379 -17.77 14.51 25.64
CA GLU A 379 -16.87 13.90 26.62
C GLU A 379 -17.24 12.44 26.88
N LYS A 380 -18.53 12.15 27.10
CA LYS A 380 -19.02 10.79 27.29
C LYS A 380 -18.76 9.90 26.07
N ARG A 381 -18.91 10.45 24.86
CA ARG A 381 -18.59 9.72 23.62
C ARG A 381 -17.08 9.53 23.42
N LYS A 382 -16.25 10.51 23.79
CA LYS A 382 -14.79 10.36 23.83
C LYS A 382 -14.40 9.21 24.76
N LEU A 383 -14.92 9.18 25.99
CA LEU A 383 -14.64 8.11 26.96
C LEU A 383 -15.10 6.74 26.45
N ALA A 384 -16.25 6.68 25.76
CA ALA A 384 -16.73 5.46 25.15
C ALA A 384 -15.83 4.98 24.00
N ALA A 385 -15.30 5.91 23.18
CA ALA A 385 -14.39 5.59 22.09
C ALA A 385 -13.01 5.10 22.59
N VAL A 386 -12.47 5.70 23.66
CA VAL A 386 -11.15 5.35 24.20
C VAL A 386 -11.18 4.08 25.04
N TYR A 387 -12.14 3.94 25.95
CA TYR A 387 -12.15 2.86 26.95
C TYR A 387 -13.22 1.79 26.71
N GLY A 388 -13.98 1.87 25.60
CA GLY A 388 -15.07 0.94 25.30
C GLY A 388 -16.22 0.94 26.32
N LYS A 389 -16.24 1.87 27.27
CA LYS A 389 -17.26 1.96 28.32
C LYS A 389 -18.49 2.67 27.75
N SER A 390 -19.61 1.96 27.62
CA SER A 390 -20.90 2.55 27.29
C SER A 390 -21.32 3.52 28.41
N VAL A 391 -21.09 4.81 28.19
CA VAL A 391 -21.58 5.85 29.10
C VAL A 391 -22.97 6.26 28.64
N LYS A 392 -24.00 5.93 29.43
CA LYS A 392 -25.38 6.30 29.11
C LYS A 392 -25.49 7.82 29.06
N LEU A 393 -25.96 8.33 27.92
CA LEU A 393 -26.32 9.73 27.77
C LEU A 393 -27.65 9.98 28.50
N GLY A 394 -27.71 11.06 29.27
CA GLY A 394 -28.95 11.58 29.83
C GLY A 394 -29.89 12.10 28.74
N PHE A 395 -31.11 12.47 29.11
CA PHE A 395 -32.12 12.94 28.16
C PHE A 395 -31.63 14.18 27.36
N PHE A 396 -31.13 15.20 28.04
CA PHE A 396 -30.63 16.42 27.41
C PHE A 396 -29.33 16.19 26.62
N GLU A 397 -28.44 15.33 27.10
CA GLU A 397 -27.23 14.93 26.37
C GLU A 397 -27.56 14.17 25.08
N THR A 398 -28.60 13.33 25.11
CA THR A 398 -29.10 12.62 23.93
C THR A 398 -29.68 13.59 22.91
N LEU A 399 -30.45 14.58 23.35
CA LEU A 399 -30.96 15.63 22.48
C LEU A 399 -29.82 16.50 21.92
N ALA A 400 -28.82 16.83 22.75
CA ALA A 400 -27.65 17.61 22.37
C ALA A 400 -26.79 16.88 21.32
N ALA A 401 -26.55 15.58 21.50
CA ALA A 401 -25.84 14.73 20.55
C ALA A 401 -26.56 14.59 19.20
N ASN A 402 -27.90 14.70 19.21
CA ASN A 402 -28.74 14.60 18.02
C ASN A 402 -29.04 15.94 17.33
N GLN A 403 -28.32 17.01 17.68
CA GLN A 403 -28.53 18.33 17.09
C GLN A 403 -27.26 19.05 16.65
N GLY A 404 -27.41 19.90 15.64
CA GLY A 404 -26.40 20.88 15.23
C GLY A 404 -25.11 20.28 14.69
N ARG A 405 -23.98 20.90 15.05
CA ARG A 405 -22.64 20.52 14.56
C ARG A 405 -22.15 19.19 15.15
N LEU A 406 -22.52 18.87 16.39
CA LEU A 406 -22.14 17.63 17.06
C LEU A 406 -22.73 16.41 16.35
N LYS A 407 -24.04 16.43 16.06
CA LYS A 407 -24.68 15.38 15.28
C LYS A 407 -24.01 15.18 13.92
N LYS A 408 -23.76 16.27 13.18
CA LYS A 408 -23.09 16.17 11.88
C LYS A 408 -21.72 15.50 11.99
N LEU A 409 -20.93 15.86 13.01
CA LEU A 409 -19.62 15.25 13.26
C LEU A 409 -19.72 13.76 13.58
N ILE A 410 -20.72 13.39 14.40
CA ILE A 410 -21.04 12.00 14.73
C ILE A 410 -21.43 11.22 13.47
N ASP A 411 -22.41 11.72 12.72
CA ASP A 411 -22.91 11.09 11.49
C ASP A 411 -21.76 10.88 10.50
N PHE A 412 -20.88 11.88 10.35
CA PHE A 412 -19.69 11.78 9.50
C PHE A 412 -18.66 10.74 9.98
N LEU A 413 -18.47 10.60 11.29
CA LEU A 413 -17.56 9.58 11.82
C LEU A 413 -18.14 8.18 11.61
N GLU A 414 -19.45 8.02 11.80
CA GLU A 414 -20.18 6.74 11.74
C GLU A 414 -20.56 6.31 10.30
N GLU A 415 -20.54 7.21 9.32
CA GLU A 415 -20.72 6.90 7.89
C GLU A 415 -19.57 6.08 7.29
N SER A 416 -19.91 5.12 6.42
CA SER A 416 -18.97 4.24 5.71
C SER A 416 -18.54 4.82 4.35
N ARG A 417 -17.31 4.48 3.92
CA ARG A 417 -16.53 5.03 2.77
C ARG A 417 -17.27 5.46 1.50
N THR A 418 -18.39 4.83 1.14
CA THR A 418 -19.08 5.13 -0.13
C THR A 418 -19.78 6.49 -0.15
N SER A 419 -20.05 7.11 1.01
CA SER A 419 -20.67 8.44 1.10
C SER A 419 -19.66 9.61 1.18
N ASP A 420 -18.39 9.34 1.52
CA ASP A 420 -17.39 10.34 1.91
C ASP A 420 -17.06 11.38 0.82
N LEU A 421 -17.09 11.01 -0.47
CA LEU A 421 -16.75 11.95 -1.57
C LEU A 421 -17.95 12.81 -2.02
N GLU A 422 -19.18 12.29 -1.95
CA GLU A 422 -20.39 13.02 -2.37
C GLU A 422 -20.94 13.91 -1.26
N ASN A 423 -20.89 13.45 0.00
CA ASN A 423 -21.31 14.26 1.15
C ASN A 423 -20.37 15.46 1.38
N TYR A 424 -19.06 15.31 1.14
CA TYR A 424 -18.09 16.42 1.24
C TYR A 424 -18.33 17.52 0.20
N LYS A 425 -18.67 17.16 -1.05
CA LYS A 425 -19.02 18.15 -2.10
C LYS A 425 -20.29 18.93 -1.73
N THR A 426 -21.28 18.25 -1.16
CA THR A 426 -22.53 18.86 -0.70
C THR A 426 -22.31 19.76 0.53
N TYR A 427 -21.32 19.44 1.37
CA TYR A 427 -20.93 20.21 2.55
C TYR A 427 -20.24 21.54 2.21
N ARG A 428 -19.33 21.54 1.22
CA ARG A 428 -18.61 22.77 0.78
C ARG A 428 -19.55 23.85 0.24
N LEU A 429 -20.72 23.46 -0.26
CA LEU A 429 -21.76 24.36 -0.79
C LEU A 429 -22.67 24.96 0.30
N ASN A 430 -22.63 24.44 1.54
CA ASN A 430 -23.55 24.83 2.61
C ASN A 430 -22.89 25.54 3.80
N ILE A 431 -21.59 25.87 3.72
CA ILE A 431 -20.95 26.78 4.66
C ILE A 431 -21.13 28.20 4.11
N PRO A 432 -21.91 29.09 4.78
CA PRO A 432 -21.94 30.48 4.37
C PRO A 432 -20.53 31.05 4.53
N LEU A 433 -19.91 31.43 3.41
CA LEU A 433 -18.74 32.28 3.41
C LEU A 433 -19.14 33.59 4.09
N LYS A 434 -18.77 33.75 5.36
CA LYS A 434 -18.75 35.08 5.97
C LYS A 434 -17.55 35.81 5.37
N ASN A 435 -17.86 36.80 4.53
CA ASN A 435 -16.93 37.86 4.14
C ASN A 435 -16.49 38.66 5.37
#